data_AF-A0A1Q8YGZ0-F1
#
_entry.id   AF-A0A1Q8YGZ0-F1
#
_cell.length_a   1.000
_cell.length_b   1.000
_cell.length_c   1.000
_cell.angle_alpha   90.00
_cell.angle_beta   90.00
_cell.angle_gamma   90.00
#
_symmetry.space_group_name_H-M   'P 1'
#
loop_
_entity.id
_entity.type
_entity.pdbx_description
1 polymer ?
#
loop_
_entity_poly.entity_id
_entity_poly.type
_entity_poly.pdbx_seq_one_letter_code
_entity_poly.pdbx_strand_id
1 'polypeptide(L)'
;MTPLRQRMVDAMVTRGFAERTQESYVEAISRIARHYHRSPVLLSKDEVSAYLLHLVSTRHLTYSTMNQAACAARFLSKAASCACMTLTAALTA
;
A
#
# COMPACT_ATOMS: atom_id res chain seq x y z
N MET A 1 9.62 -7.33 10.63
CA MET A 1 8.93 -6.36 9.75
C MET A 1 9.77 -6.12 8.51
N THR A 2 9.15 -5.92 7.33
CA THR A 2 9.89 -5.49 6.13
C THR A 2 10.06 -3.96 6.16
N PRO A 3 11.16 -3.41 5.60
CA PRO A 3 11.41 -1.96 5.60
C PRO A 3 10.31 -1.17 4.89
N LEU A 4 9.69 -1.75 3.86
CA LEU A 4 8.55 -1.16 3.17
C LEU A 4 7.31 -1.02 4.08
N ARG A 5 7.03 -2.05 4.87
CA ARG A 5 5.89 -2.05 5.80
C ARG A 5 6.09 -0.99 6.88
N GLN A 6 7.30 -0.85 7.41
CA GLN A 6 7.65 0.19 8.39
C GLN A 6 7.39 1.58 7.84
N ARG A 7 7.94 1.92 6.66
CA ARG A 7 7.76 3.23 6.02
C ARG A 7 6.28 3.57 5.77
N MET A 8 5.48 2.56 5.44
CA MET A 8 4.06 2.74 5.21
C MET A 8 3.31 3.03 6.52
N VAL A 9 3.66 2.33 7.60
CA VAL A 9 3.14 2.58 8.95
C VAL A 9 3.54 3.98 9.42
N ASP A 10 4.82 4.33 9.34
CA ASP A 10 5.33 5.64 9.75
C ASP A 10 4.60 6.77 9.00
N ALA A 11 4.41 6.63 7.69
CA ALA A 11 3.67 7.59 6.88
C ALA A 11 2.17 7.69 7.27
N MET A 12 1.57 6.61 7.75
CA MET A 12 0.19 6.61 8.25
C MET A 12 0.11 7.23 9.65
N VAL A 13 1.10 6.98 10.52
CA VAL A 13 1.21 7.61 11.84
C VAL A 13 1.37 9.12 11.71
N THR A 14 2.23 9.60 10.80
CA THR A 14 2.40 11.05 10.55
C THR A 14 1.11 11.73 10.11
N ARG A 15 0.19 10.99 9.48
CA ARG A 15 -1.11 11.49 9.02
C ARG A 15 -2.23 11.30 10.06
N GLY A 16 -1.96 10.70 11.22
CA GLY A 16 -2.93 10.52 12.30
C GLY A 16 -3.91 9.36 12.10
N PHE A 17 -3.56 8.33 11.31
CA PHE A 17 -4.42 7.16 11.16
C PHE A 17 -4.43 6.29 12.43
N ALA A 18 -5.59 5.74 12.78
CA ALA A 18 -5.73 4.78 13.87
C ALA A 18 -5.00 3.46 13.59
N GLU A 19 -4.50 2.77 14.62
CA GLU A 19 -3.75 1.51 14.50
C GLU A 19 -4.50 0.44 13.70
N ARG A 20 -5.80 0.24 13.98
CA ARG A 20 -6.64 -0.67 13.20
C ARG A 20 -6.64 -0.38 11.70
N THR A 21 -6.64 0.91 11.33
CA THR A 21 -6.61 1.30 9.91
C THR A 21 -5.24 1.01 9.30
N GLN A 22 -4.16 1.21 10.07
CA GLN A 22 -2.80 0.88 9.63
C GLN A 22 -2.66 -0.61 9.35
N GLU A 23 -3.16 -1.46 10.26
CA GLU A 23 -3.16 -2.92 10.11
C GLU A 23 -3.95 -3.35 8.87
N SER A 24 -5.18 -2.87 8.71
CA SER A 24 -6.01 -3.18 7.54
C SER A 24 -5.33 -2.79 6.23
N TYR A 25 -4.68 -1.63 6.18
CA TYR A 25 -3.99 -1.15 4.97
C TYR A 25 -2.78 -2.02 4.66
N VAL A 26 -1.97 -2.32 5.67
CA VAL A 26 -0.80 -3.19 5.54
C VAL A 26 -1.20 -4.60 5.10
N GLU A 27 -2.29 -5.13 5.63
CA GLU A 27 -2.83 -6.43 5.24
C GLU A 27 -3.30 -6.42 3.79
N ALA A 28 -4.07 -5.41 3.38
CA ALA A 28 -4.56 -5.29 2.01
C ALA A 28 -3.41 -5.28 0.99
N ILE A 29 -2.36 -4.51 1.24
CA ILE A 29 -1.17 -4.48 0.37
C ILE A 29 -0.43 -5.81 0.38
N SER A 30 -0.34 -6.46 1.53
CA SER A 30 0.29 -7.78 1.64
C SER A 30 -0.47 -8.83 0.82
N ARG A 31 -1.81 -8.76 0.75
CA ARG A 31 -2.62 -9.65 -0.09
C ARG A 31 -2.36 -9.40 -1.58
N ILE A 32 -2.29 -8.14 -2.00
CA ILE A 32 -1.96 -7.78 -3.40
C ILE A 32 -0.55 -8.30 -3.77
N ALA A 33 0.44 -8.06 -2.90
CA ALA A 33 1.81 -8.51 -3.13
C ALA A 33 1.91 -10.05 -3.24
N ARG A 34 1.13 -10.78 -2.45
CA ARG A 34 1.04 -12.25 -2.54
C ARG A 34 0.38 -12.72 -3.84
N HIS A 35 -0.61 -11.99 -4.35
CA HIS A 35 -1.29 -12.36 -5.59
C HIS A 35 -0.38 -12.22 -6.82
N TYR A 36 0.39 -11.15 -6.90
CA TYR A 36 1.33 -10.91 -8.01
C TYR A 36 2.73 -11.47 -7.78
N HIS A 37 3.02 -11.99 -6.58
CA HIS A 37 4.35 -12.43 -6.17
C HIS A 37 5.46 -11.38 -6.42
N ARG A 38 5.09 -10.09 -6.33
CA ARG A 38 5.98 -8.95 -6.62
C ARG A 38 5.92 -7.91 -5.52
N SER A 39 6.96 -7.07 -5.47
CA SER A 39 6.99 -5.92 -4.56
C SER A 39 5.84 -4.97 -4.90
N PRO A 40 5.02 -4.57 -3.91
CA PRO A 40 3.86 -3.73 -4.16
C PRO A 40 4.23 -2.29 -4.57
N VAL A 41 5.51 -1.91 -4.46
CA VAL A 41 6.05 -0.63 -4.98
C VAL A 41 6.12 -0.63 -6.50
N LEU A 42 6.27 -1.81 -7.12
CA LEU A 42 6.41 -1.96 -8.57
C LEU A 42 5.06 -2.13 -9.28
N LEU A 43 3.95 -2.17 -8.53
CA LEU A 43 2.64 -2.38 -9.10
C LEU A 43 2.11 -1.10 -9.77
N SER A 44 1.66 -1.22 -11.01
CA SER A 44 0.97 -0.13 -11.71
C SER A 44 -0.45 0.06 -11.17
N LYS A 45 -1.02 1.26 -11.37
CA LYS A 45 -2.44 1.53 -11.08
C LYS A 45 -3.38 0.58 -11.83
N ASP A 46 -3.00 0.17 -13.03
CA ASP A 46 -3.80 -0.74 -13.86
C ASP A 46 -3.84 -2.15 -13.23
N GLU A 47 -2.71 -2.65 -12.74
CA GLU A 47 -2.62 -3.94 -12.05
C GLU A 47 -3.42 -3.92 -10.74
N VAL A 48 -3.32 -2.84 -9.97
CA VAL A 48 -4.15 -2.67 -8.77
C VAL A 48 -5.64 -2.69 -9.13
N SER A 49 -6.04 -2.02 -10.21
CA SER A 49 -7.45 -1.97 -10.64
C SER A 49 -7.94 -3.34 -11.11
N ALA A 50 -7.11 -4.07 -11.87
CA ALA A 50 -7.39 -5.44 -12.29
C ALA A 50 -7.54 -6.38 -11.08
N TYR A 51 -6.71 -6.23 -10.05
CA TYR A 51 -6.82 -7.00 -8.82
C TYR A 51 -8.10 -6.71 -8.05
N LEU A 52 -8.50 -5.44 -7.91
CA LEU A 52 -9.76 -5.08 -7.26
C LEU A 52 -10.95 -5.68 -8.01
N LEU A 53 -10.91 -5.68 -9.35
CA LEU A 53 -11.93 -6.28 -10.19
C LEU A 53 -11.97 -7.81 -10.02
N HIS A 54 -10.81 -8.46 -9.90
CA HIS A 54 -10.72 -9.89 -9.55
C HIS A 54 -11.30 -10.19 -8.16
N LEU A 55 -11.10 -9.32 -7.16
CA LEU A 55 -11.70 -9.49 -5.84
C LEU A 55 -13.23 -9.42 -5.86
N VAL A 56 -13.81 -8.56 -6.69
CA VAL A 56 -15.27 -8.47 -6.85
C VAL A 56 -15.79 -9.68 -7.61
N SER A 57 -15.15 -10.01 -8.74
CA SER A 57 -15.65 -11.01 -9.68
C SER A 57 -15.44 -12.44 -9.21
N THR A 58 -14.35 -12.73 -8.50
CA THR A 58 -14.00 -14.11 -8.09
C THR A 58 -14.24 -14.38 -6.61
N ARG A 59 -14.09 -13.38 -5.74
CA ARG A 59 -14.19 -13.56 -4.27
C ARG A 59 -15.49 -13.03 -3.67
N HIS A 60 -16.34 -12.34 -4.45
CA HIS A 60 -17.58 -11.69 -3.98
C HIS A 60 -17.36 -10.89 -2.67
N LEU A 61 -16.21 -10.23 -2.55
CA LEU A 61 -15.88 -9.48 -1.34
C LEU A 61 -16.78 -8.25 -1.20
N THR A 62 -17.08 -7.90 0.04
CA THR A 62 -17.84 -6.70 0.37
C THR A 62 -17.14 -5.43 -0.12
N TYR A 63 -17.93 -4.47 -0.58
CA TYR A 63 -17.47 -3.18 -1.09
C TYR A 63 -16.52 -2.46 -0.11
N SER A 64 -16.78 -2.56 1.20
CA SER A 64 -15.94 -1.97 2.25
C SER A 64 -14.49 -2.48 2.24
N THR A 65 -14.28 -3.77 1.94
CA THR A 65 -12.95 -4.37 1.86
C THR A 65 -12.22 -3.93 0.60
N MET A 66 -12.95 -3.83 -0.52
CA MET A 66 -12.41 -3.31 -1.77
C MET A 66 -11.98 -1.85 -1.62
N ASN A 67 -12.80 -1.01 -0.99
CA ASN A 67 -12.48 0.40 -0.78
C ASN A 67 -11.23 0.58 0.10
N GLN A 68 -11.07 -0.24 1.15
CA GLN A 68 -9.86 -0.24 1.97
C GLN A 68 -8.62 -0.61 1.15
N ALA A 69 -8.71 -1.65 0.31
CA ALA A 69 -7.60 -2.06 -0.55
C ALA A 69 -7.25 -0.99 -1.60
N ALA A 70 -8.25 -0.35 -2.21
CA ALA A 70 -8.07 0.73 -3.17
C ALA A 70 -7.40 1.95 -2.52
N CYS A 71 -7.87 2.38 -1.35
CA CYS A 71 -7.29 3.50 -0.62
C CYS A 71 -5.86 3.20 -0.17
N ALA A 72 -5.57 1.97 0.29
CA ALA A 72 -4.23 1.55 0.66
C ALA A 72 -3.26 1.58 -0.54
N ALA A 73 -3.67 1.06 -1.70
CA ALA A 73 -2.84 1.07 -2.91
C ALA A 73 -2.60 2.50 -3.43
N ARG A 74 -3.61 3.38 -3.37
CA ARG A 74 -3.45 4.81 -3.69
C ARG A 74 -2.50 5.51 -2.71
N PHE A 75 -2.54 5.14 -1.44
CA PHE A 75 -1.63 5.69 -0.44
C PHE A 75 -0.18 5.28 -0.73
N LEU A 76 0.06 4.00 -1.03
CA LEU A 76 1.39 3.49 -1.33
C LEU A 76 2.00 4.14 -2.57
N SER A 77 1.23 4.25 -3.66
CA SER A 77 1.70 4.93 -4.88
C SER A 77 2.07 6.40 -4.63
N LYS A 78 1.29 7.13 -3.82
CA LYS A 78 1.62 8.50 -3.41
C LYS A 78 2.83 8.57 -2.48
N ALA A 79 3.00 7.60 -1.59
CA ALA A 79 4.16 7.52 -0.70
C ALA A 79 5.46 7.21 -1.48
N ALA A 80 5.37 6.37 -2.52
CA ALA A 80 6.49 6.07 -3.41
C ALA A 80 6.95 7.31 -4.20
N SER A 81 6.04 8.19 -4.60
CA SER A 81 6.38 9.48 -5.23
C SER A 81 7.12 10.44 -4.28
N CYS A 82 7.02 10.21 -2.96
CA CYS A 82 7.72 10.99 -1.93
C CYS A 82 9.07 10.35 -1.52
N ALA A 83 9.56 9.36 -2.27
CA ALA A 83 10.91 8.81 -2.07
C ALA A 83 12.04 9.76 -2.54
N CYS A 84 11.70 10.91 -3.12
CA CYS A 84 12.67 11.94 -3.52
C CYS A 84 13.23 12.74 -2.32
N MET A 85 12.62 12.70 -1.13
CA MET A 85 12.97 13.65 -0.05
C MET A 85 13.83 13.10 1.11
N THR A 86 14.39 11.89 1.01
CA THR A 86 15.26 11.35 2.08
C THR A 86 16.62 10.81 1.62
N LEU A 87 16.96 10.88 0.34
CA LEU A 87 18.28 10.43 -0.15
C LEU A 87 19.33 11.53 -0.29
N THR A 88 18.99 12.80 -0.02
CA THR A 88 19.95 13.93 -0.03
C THR A 88 20.53 14.27 1.35
N ALA A 89 20.10 13.60 2.43
CA ALA A 89 20.54 13.93 3.79
C ALA A 89 21.70 13.05 4.34
N ALA A 90 22.21 12.09 3.55
CA ALA A 90 23.23 11.14 4.04
C ALA A 90 24.54 11.13 3.23
N LEU A 91 24.78 12.09 2.32
CA LEU A 91 26.01 12.14 1.50
C LEU A 91 26.78 13.49 1.58
N THR A 92 26.58 14.26 2.64
CA THR A 92 27.40 15.45 2.97
C THR A 92 27.77 15.46 4.45
N ALA A 93 28.50 14.44 4.88
CA ALA A 93 29.30 14.46 6.10
C ALA A 93 30.65 13.80 5.81
#